data_AF-W4FKF8-F1
#
_entry.id   AF-W4FKF8-F1
#
_cell.length_a   1.000
_cell.length_b   1.000
_cell.length_c   1.000
_cell.angle_alpha   90.00
_cell.angle_beta   90.00
_cell.angle_gamma   90.00
#
_symmetry.space_group_name_H-M   'P 1'
#
loop_
_entity.id
_entity.type
_entity.pdbx_description
1 polymer ?
#
loop_
_entity_poly.entity_id
_entity_poly.type
_entity_poly.pdbx_seq_one_letter_code
_entity_poly.pdbx_strand_id
1 'polypeptide(L)'
;MTNFSPSEFNVLWADVRTYVTKHWNVSSGRKSEVSARDLLLMLLPSIKHCGSWDIVAVTFKQHSPTFQKRTMSFAKTLHPFLLRKYVTTVVEKYSMALLTTSGHQFANFPFVRYATDMSALSKQATEDRIAVHGDEGTNQWAVIADKGYQGIQRVVRVVLPKKKPAGGILTLEDVRSNDRIASDRVIVENVFAG
;
A
#
# COMPACT_ATOMS: atom_id res chain seq x y z
N MET A 1 8.18 17.53 -8.98
CA MET A 1 8.98 17.12 -7.79
C MET A 1 8.03 16.82 -6.62
N THR A 2 8.45 16.06 -5.62
CA THR A 2 7.64 15.71 -4.44
C THR A 2 7.46 16.92 -3.52
N ASN A 3 6.43 16.91 -2.65
CA ASN A 3 6.11 18.05 -1.78
C ASN A 3 6.84 17.98 -0.42
N PHE A 4 7.94 17.21 -0.32
CA PHE A 4 8.68 17.09 0.92
C PHE A 4 9.54 18.33 1.17
N SER A 5 9.45 18.87 2.37
CA SER A 5 10.46 19.76 2.93
C SER A 5 11.79 19.02 3.14
N PRO A 6 12.93 19.75 3.22
CA PRO A 6 14.21 19.14 3.54
C PRO A 6 14.20 18.34 4.86
N SER A 7 13.45 18.79 5.87
CA SER A 7 13.30 18.10 7.15
C SER A 7 12.55 16.77 7.03
N GLU A 8 11.43 16.73 6.32
CA GLU A 8 10.68 15.49 6.11
C GLU A 8 11.51 14.48 5.32
N PHE A 9 12.24 14.95 4.30
CA PHE A 9 13.16 14.10 3.56
C PHE A 9 14.30 13.56 4.46
N ASN A 10 14.81 14.36 5.41
CA ASN A 10 15.83 13.90 6.35
C ASN A 10 15.32 12.79 7.27
N VAL A 11 14.09 12.90 7.76
CA VAL A 11 13.46 11.85 8.57
C VAL A 11 13.33 10.57 7.76
N LEU A 12 12.81 10.67 6.53
CA LEU A 12 12.69 9.53 5.64
C LEU A 12 14.05 8.88 5.32
N TRP A 13 15.07 9.70 5.05
CA TRP A 13 16.42 9.20 4.80
C TRP A 13 16.99 8.49 6.03
N ALA A 14 16.86 9.08 7.22
CA ALA A 14 17.33 8.47 8.47
C ALA A 14 16.71 7.09 8.69
N ASP A 15 15.44 6.93 8.32
CA ASP A 15 14.70 5.69 8.47
C ASP A 15 15.27 4.53 7.63
N VAL A 16 15.63 4.81 6.38
CA VAL A 16 16.13 3.80 5.44
C VAL A 16 17.65 3.69 5.45
N ARG A 17 18.38 4.71 5.94
CA ARG A 17 19.84 4.85 5.82
C ARG A 17 20.58 3.60 6.29
N THR A 18 20.28 3.11 7.49
CA THR A 18 20.97 1.96 8.09
C THR A 18 20.82 0.71 7.23
N TYR A 19 19.63 0.48 6.68
CA TYR A 19 19.38 -0.65 5.79
C TYR A 19 20.14 -0.47 4.47
N VAL A 20 19.99 0.69 3.84
CA VAL A 20 20.62 1.00 2.54
C VAL A 20 22.14 0.87 2.61
N THR A 21 22.79 1.35 3.68
CA THR A 21 24.25 1.22 3.85
C THR A 21 24.75 -0.22 3.89
N LYS A 22 23.90 -1.17 4.29
CA LYS A 22 24.24 -2.60 4.39
C LYS A 22 23.89 -3.41 3.14
N HIS A 23 23.04 -2.88 2.26
CA HIS A 23 22.48 -3.64 1.15
C HIS A 23 22.70 -3.00 -0.23
N TRP A 24 23.10 -1.73 -0.29
CA TRP A 24 23.38 -1.02 -1.54
C TRP A 24 24.88 -0.87 -1.79
N ASN A 25 25.34 -1.22 -3.00
CA ASN A 25 26.74 -1.10 -3.43
C ASN A 25 27.78 -1.78 -2.51
N VAL A 26 27.40 -2.85 -1.81
CA VAL A 26 28.29 -3.56 -0.88
C VAL A 26 29.23 -4.55 -1.58
N SER A 27 28.93 -4.94 -2.83
CA SER A 27 29.70 -5.96 -3.56
C SER A 27 30.03 -5.62 -5.04
N SER A 28 29.82 -4.38 -5.51
CA SER A 28 30.11 -4.02 -6.91
C SER A 28 31.47 -3.32 -7.06
N GLY A 29 32.32 -3.84 -7.95
CA GLY A 29 33.64 -3.25 -8.23
C GLY A 29 33.57 -1.79 -8.70
N ARG A 30 32.64 -1.45 -9.60
CA ARG A 30 32.35 -0.06 -9.99
C ARG A 30 31.23 0.50 -9.13
N LYS A 31 31.52 1.53 -8.34
CA LYS A 31 30.54 2.22 -7.49
C LYS A 31 29.66 3.14 -8.36
N SER A 32 28.38 3.24 -8.04
CA SER A 32 27.50 4.24 -8.66
C SER A 32 28.01 5.64 -8.32
N GLU A 33 28.08 6.53 -9.32
CA GLU A 33 28.41 7.95 -9.15
C GLU A 33 27.33 8.71 -8.36
N VAL A 34 26.10 8.20 -8.39
CA VAL A 34 24.97 8.75 -7.64
C VAL A 34 24.93 8.14 -6.24
N SER A 35 24.87 8.99 -5.21
CA SER A 35 24.79 8.54 -3.83
C SER A 35 23.46 7.84 -3.54
N ALA A 36 23.44 6.96 -2.54
CA ALA A 36 22.21 6.29 -2.11
C ALA A 36 21.10 7.27 -1.66
N ARG A 37 21.50 8.42 -1.09
CA ARG A 37 20.59 9.47 -0.67
C ARG A 37 19.96 10.17 -1.88
N ASP A 38 20.75 10.43 -2.92
CA ASP A 38 20.25 11.03 -4.15
C ASP A 38 19.37 10.04 -4.92
N LEU A 39 19.69 8.75 -4.90
CA LEU A 39 18.83 7.71 -5.47
C LEU A 39 17.47 7.63 -4.76
N LEU A 40 17.41 7.84 -3.44
CA LEU A 40 16.14 7.98 -2.74
C LEU A 40 15.37 9.22 -3.23
N LEU A 41 16.06 10.36 -3.40
CA LEU A 41 15.46 11.58 -3.95
C LEU A 41 15.00 11.42 -5.40
N MET A 42 15.64 10.56 -6.19
CA MET A 42 15.23 10.21 -7.56
C MET A 42 14.04 9.25 -7.57
N LEU A 43 14.00 8.31 -6.62
CA LEU A 43 12.93 7.31 -6.49
C LEU A 43 11.59 7.94 -6.12
N LEU A 44 11.55 8.88 -5.17
CA LEU A 44 10.29 9.43 -4.65
C LEU A 44 9.45 10.17 -5.72
N PRO A 45 10.03 11.05 -6.57
CA PRO A 45 9.30 11.65 -7.68
C PRO A 45 8.90 10.61 -8.73
N SER A 46 9.72 9.59 -8.98
CA SER A 46 9.41 8.53 -9.94
C SER A 46 8.19 7.71 -9.52
N ILE A 47 8.00 7.49 -8.22
CA ILE A 47 6.81 6.82 -7.68
C ILE A 47 5.62 7.77 -7.64
N LYS A 48 5.82 9.05 -7.29
CA LYS A 48 4.73 10.05 -7.23
C LYS A 48 4.15 10.33 -8.62
N HIS A 49 5.00 10.44 -9.62
CA HIS A 49 4.63 10.72 -10.99
C HIS A 49 4.70 9.41 -11.76
N CYS A 50 3.62 8.61 -11.73
CA CYS A 50 3.46 7.35 -12.46
C CYS A 50 3.39 7.56 -14.00
N GLY A 51 4.29 8.37 -14.55
CA GLY A 51 4.40 8.71 -15.97
C GLY A 51 5.69 8.19 -16.60
N SER A 52 6.03 8.70 -17.79
CA SER A 52 7.25 8.26 -18.48
C SER A 52 8.51 8.61 -17.67
N TRP A 53 9.43 7.65 -17.57
CA TRP A 53 10.76 7.81 -16.97
C TRP A 53 11.52 9.01 -17.56
N ASP A 54 11.27 9.34 -18.84
CA ASP A 54 11.90 10.48 -19.52
C ASP A 54 11.62 11.81 -18.82
N ILE A 55 10.37 12.02 -18.37
CA ILE A 55 9.93 13.26 -17.74
C ILE A 55 10.68 13.49 -16.43
N VAL A 56 10.81 12.44 -15.61
CA VAL A 56 11.51 12.52 -14.33
C VAL A 56 13.02 12.61 -14.56
N ALA A 57 13.57 11.85 -15.51
CA ALA A 57 15.00 11.83 -15.82
C ALA A 57 15.53 13.21 -16.25
N VAL A 58 14.75 13.98 -17.04
CA VAL A 58 15.08 15.35 -17.43
C VAL A 58 15.26 16.26 -16.22
N THR A 59 14.43 16.11 -15.18
CA THR A 59 14.54 16.89 -13.93
C THR A 59 15.89 16.67 -13.25
N PHE A 60 16.43 15.46 -13.32
CA PHE A 60 17.73 15.08 -12.75
C PHE A 60 18.89 15.18 -13.74
N LYS A 61 18.65 15.72 -14.95
CA LYS A 61 19.64 15.83 -16.03
C LYS A 61 20.34 14.50 -16.33
N GLN A 62 19.60 13.39 -16.26
CA GLN A 62 20.11 12.05 -16.54
C GLN A 62 19.50 11.48 -17.82
N HIS A 63 20.25 10.62 -18.50
CA HIS A 63 19.74 9.85 -19.62
C HIS A 63 18.72 8.81 -19.13
N SER A 64 17.54 8.76 -19.75
CA SER A 64 16.37 8.03 -19.26
C SER A 64 16.59 6.52 -19.00
N PRO A 65 17.17 5.73 -19.93
CA PRO A 65 17.54 4.33 -19.67
C PRO A 65 18.43 4.14 -18.43
N THR A 66 19.37 5.05 -18.23
CA THR A 66 20.29 5.03 -17.09
C THR A 66 19.57 5.39 -15.79
N PHE A 67 18.72 6.42 -15.83
CA PHE A 67 17.87 6.83 -14.72
C PHE A 67 16.95 5.70 -14.27
N GLN A 68 16.22 5.10 -15.22
CA GLN A 68 15.31 3.98 -14.96
C GLN A 68 16.06 2.80 -14.34
N LYS A 69 17.17 2.37 -14.95
CA LYS A 69 17.95 1.22 -14.45
C LYS A 69 18.43 1.44 -13.01
N ARG A 70 18.99 2.62 -12.70
CA ARG A 70 19.47 2.94 -11.35
C ARG A 70 18.32 3.02 -10.34
N THR A 71 17.27 3.76 -10.66
CA THR A 71 16.11 3.97 -9.78
C THR A 71 15.39 2.66 -9.50
N MET A 72 15.19 1.82 -10.52
CA MET A 72 14.58 0.50 -10.36
C MET A 72 15.46 -0.45 -9.55
N SER A 73 16.78 -0.45 -9.79
CA SER A 73 17.70 -1.25 -8.98
C SER A 73 17.65 -0.85 -7.51
N PHE A 74 17.63 0.46 -7.23
CA PHE A 74 17.53 0.98 -5.88
C PHE A 74 16.18 0.64 -5.22
N ALA A 75 15.08 0.75 -5.96
CA ALA A 75 13.75 0.34 -5.52
C ALA A 75 13.71 -1.14 -5.11
N LYS A 76 14.30 -2.03 -5.93
CA LYS A 76 14.41 -3.47 -5.63
C LYS A 76 15.22 -3.73 -4.36
N THR A 77 16.30 -2.98 -4.14
CA THR A 77 17.08 -3.09 -2.90
C THR A 77 16.26 -2.66 -1.69
N LEU A 78 15.51 -1.56 -1.77
CA LEU A 78 14.68 -1.07 -0.67
C LEU A 78 13.44 -1.92 -0.40
N HIS A 79 12.92 -2.59 -1.42
CA HIS A 79 11.63 -3.27 -1.39
C HIS A 79 11.44 -4.21 -0.19
N PRO A 80 12.38 -5.12 0.17
CA PRO A 80 12.20 -6.01 1.31
C PRO A 80 12.10 -5.26 2.65
N PHE A 81 12.85 -4.17 2.82
CA PHE A 81 12.79 -3.35 4.03
C PHE A 81 11.45 -2.63 4.15
N LEU A 82 10.99 -2.00 3.06
CA LEU A 82 9.73 -1.27 3.05
C LEU A 82 8.55 -2.21 3.28
N LEU A 83 8.52 -3.38 2.62
CA LEU A 83 7.49 -4.39 2.88
C LEU A 83 7.51 -4.85 4.32
N ARG A 84 8.67 -5.23 4.86
CA ARG A 84 8.74 -5.71 6.24
C ARG A 84 8.23 -4.67 7.22
N LYS A 85 8.69 -3.42 7.08
CA LYS A 85 8.39 -2.35 8.02
C LYS A 85 6.95 -1.86 7.96
N TYR A 86 6.43 -1.63 6.75
CA TYR A 86 5.14 -0.98 6.54
C TYR A 86 3.99 -1.95 6.25
N VAL A 87 4.30 -3.20 5.88
CA VAL A 87 3.29 -4.24 5.59
C VAL A 87 3.36 -5.35 6.63
N THR A 88 4.45 -6.12 6.68
CA THR A 88 4.54 -7.32 7.53
C THR A 88 4.40 -7.00 9.02
N THR A 89 5.18 -6.05 9.55
CA THR A 89 5.09 -5.65 10.97
C THR A 89 3.74 -5.02 11.31
N VAL A 90 3.10 -4.33 10.37
CA VAL A 90 1.76 -3.77 10.59
C VAL A 90 0.72 -4.89 10.66
N VAL A 91 0.82 -5.91 9.80
CA VAL A 91 -0.05 -7.09 9.83
C VAL A 91 0.12 -7.90 11.12
N GLU A 92 1.35 -8.05 11.61
CA GLU A 92 1.66 -8.70 12.89
C GLU A 92 1.12 -7.89 14.08
N LYS A 93 1.37 -6.58 14.09
CA LYS A 93 0.97 -5.67 15.17
C LYS A 93 -0.54 -5.48 15.24
N TYR A 94 -1.24 -5.48 14.11
CA TYR A 94 -2.68 -5.30 14.02
C TYR A 94 -3.32 -6.55 13.41
N SER A 95 -3.14 -7.69 14.07
CA SER A 95 -3.87 -8.92 13.74
C SER A 95 -5.37 -8.72 13.97
N MET A 96 -6.22 -9.45 13.25
CA MET A 96 -7.67 -9.37 13.46
C MET A 96 -8.05 -9.82 14.87
N ALA A 97 -7.32 -10.78 15.45
CA ALA A 97 -7.50 -11.18 16.84
C ALA A 97 -7.25 -10.01 17.82
N LEU A 98 -6.19 -9.22 17.61
CA LEU A 98 -5.91 -8.05 18.44
C LEU A 98 -6.94 -6.94 18.22
N LEU A 99 -7.32 -6.68 16.96
CA LEU A 99 -8.35 -5.68 16.65
C LEU A 99 -9.69 -6.05 17.31
N THR A 100 -10.04 -7.33 17.34
CA THR A 100 -11.24 -7.83 18.02
C THR A 100 -11.16 -7.62 19.53
N THR A 101 -10.06 -8.06 20.17
CA THR A 101 -9.89 -7.95 21.62
C THR A 101 -9.75 -6.52 22.11
N SER A 102 -9.24 -5.62 21.27
CA SER A 102 -9.09 -4.19 21.59
C SER A 102 -10.28 -3.34 21.14
N GLY A 103 -11.28 -3.91 20.44
CA GLY A 103 -12.44 -3.17 19.94
C GLY A 103 -12.15 -2.18 18.80
N HIS A 104 -11.03 -2.33 18.09
CA HIS A 104 -10.61 -1.44 16.99
C HIS A 104 -10.99 -2.00 15.60
N GLN A 105 -12.06 -2.78 15.52
CA GLN A 105 -12.58 -3.29 14.25
C GLN A 105 -13.41 -2.22 13.53
N PHE A 106 -13.62 -2.39 12.23
CA PHE A 106 -14.61 -1.61 11.52
C PHE A 106 -16.02 -1.87 12.09
N ALA A 107 -16.83 -0.81 12.18
CA ALA A 107 -18.12 -0.88 12.84
C ALA A 107 -19.14 -1.73 12.06
N ASN A 108 -19.12 -1.64 10.72
CA ASN A 108 -20.08 -2.35 9.87
C ASN A 108 -19.50 -3.65 9.29
N PHE A 109 -18.19 -3.70 9.10
CA PHE A 109 -17.49 -4.84 8.49
C PHE A 109 -16.29 -5.32 9.35
N PRO A 110 -16.53 -5.89 10.55
CA PRO A 110 -15.51 -6.07 11.59
C PRO A 110 -14.36 -7.04 11.22
N PHE A 111 -14.54 -7.88 10.20
CA PHE A 111 -13.57 -8.89 9.78
C PHE A 111 -13.05 -8.65 8.35
N VAL A 112 -13.04 -7.40 7.92
CA VAL A 112 -12.55 -6.95 6.61
C VAL A 112 -11.28 -6.13 6.82
N ARG A 113 -10.32 -6.23 5.89
CA ARG A 113 -9.08 -5.45 5.89
C ARG A 113 -9.10 -4.38 4.78
N TYR A 114 -8.25 -3.37 4.91
CA TYR A 114 -7.95 -2.48 3.79
C TYR A 114 -6.77 -3.05 2.97
N ALA A 115 -6.88 -3.02 1.64
CA ALA A 115 -5.83 -3.55 0.77
C ALA A 115 -4.66 -2.57 0.64
N THR A 116 -3.72 -2.65 1.58
CA THR A 116 -2.40 -2.01 1.44
C THR A 116 -1.45 -2.88 0.61
N ASP A 117 -1.57 -4.20 0.72
CA ASP A 117 -0.82 -5.22 -0.05
C ASP A 117 -1.61 -6.55 -0.05
N MET A 118 -1.50 -7.37 -1.11
CA MET A 118 -2.19 -8.66 -1.18
C MET A 118 -1.70 -9.67 -0.12
N SER A 119 -0.41 -9.61 0.27
CA SER A 119 0.15 -10.45 1.34
C SER A 119 -0.46 -10.15 2.71
N ALA A 120 -0.92 -8.91 2.93
CA ALA A 120 -1.63 -8.51 4.14
C ALA A 120 -3.06 -9.08 4.24
N LEU A 121 -3.53 -9.75 3.17
CA LEU A 121 -4.85 -10.39 3.12
C LEU A 121 -4.80 -11.85 3.52
N SER A 122 -3.64 -12.50 3.53
CA SER A 122 -3.53 -13.86 4.05
C SER A 122 -3.82 -13.88 5.54
N LYS A 123 -4.69 -14.80 5.96
CA LYS A 123 -4.93 -15.08 7.37
C LYS A 123 -3.69 -15.73 7.97
N GLN A 124 -3.42 -15.39 9.22
CA GLN A 124 -2.44 -16.14 10.00
C GLN A 124 -3.05 -17.50 10.37
N ALA A 125 -2.21 -18.51 10.63
CA ALA A 125 -2.70 -19.85 11.02
C ALA A 125 -3.63 -19.83 12.25
N THR A 126 -3.44 -18.86 13.15
CA THR A 126 -4.30 -18.63 14.32
C THR A 126 -5.65 -18.00 13.97
N GLU A 127 -5.80 -17.46 12.76
CA GLU A 127 -6.97 -16.72 12.28
C GLU A 127 -7.78 -17.47 11.21
N ASP A 128 -7.27 -18.59 10.68
CA ASP A 128 -7.92 -19.36 9.61
C ASP A 128 -9.36 -19.80 9.95
N ARG A 129 -9.65 -19.95 11.25
CA ARG A 129 -10.95 -20.34 11.78
C ARG A 129 -11.97 -19.18 11.83
N ILE A 130 -11.54 -17.94 11.62
CA ILE A 130 -12.42 -16.77 11.68
C ILE A 130 -13.19 -16.66 10.36
N ALA A 131 -14.50 -16.90 10.41
CA ALA A 131 -15.38 -16.73 9.27
C ALA A 131 -15.58 -15.24 8.95
N VAL A 132 -15.54 -14.89 7.67
CA VAL A 132 -15.94 -13.55 7.19
C VAL A 132 -17.28 -13.73 6.50
N HIS A 133 -18.32 -12.99 6.92
CA HIS A 133 -19.67 -13.05 6.34
C HIS A 133 -20.24 -14.48 6.16
N GLY A 134 -20.00 -15.39 7.10
CA GLY A 134 -20.56 -16.76 7.07
C GLY A 134 -19.89 -17.75 6.11
N ASP A 135 -18.76 -17.36 5.50
CA ASP A 135 -17.99 -18.21 4.60
C ASP A 135 -16.78 -18.80 5.35
N GLU A 136 -16.94 -20.03 5.84
CA GLU A 136 -15.92 -20.80 6.56
C GLU A 136 -14.96 -21.49 5.56
N GLY A 137 -13.65 -21.44 5.83
CA GLY A 137 -12.65 -22.20 5.06
C GLY A 137 -11.73 -21.40 4.12
N THR A 138 -11.84 -20.07 4.08
CA THR A 138 -10.89 -19.23 3.31
C THR A 138 -9.69 -18.82 4.15
N ASN A 139 -8.47 -19.00 3.62
CA ASN A 139 -7.21 -18.53 4.22
C ASN A 139 -6.91 -17.05 3.91
N GLN A 140 -7.89 -16.30 3.40
CA GLN A 140 -7.76 -14.89 3.06
C GLN A 140 -8.90 -14.06 3.65
N TRP A 141 -8.56 -12.84 4.06
CA TRP A 141 -9.46 -11.78 4.49
C TRP A 141 -10.18 -11.15 3.29
N ALA A 142 -11.42 -10.67 3.51
CA ALA A 142 -12.07 -9.78 2.56
C ALA A 142 -11.48 -8.37 2.63
N VAL A 143 -11.56 -7.63 1.52
CA VAL A 143 -11.05 -6.26 1.40
C VAL A 143 -12.18 -5.25 1.29
N ILE A 144 -12.11 -4.11 1.94
CA ILE A 144 -12.99 -2.97 1.64
C ILE A 144 -12.32 -2.06 0.58
N ALA A 145 -13.03 -1.71 -0.49
CA ALA A 145 -12.47 -0.89 -1.57
C ALA A 145 -13.49 0.08 -2.17
N ASP A 146 -13.02 1.06 -2.95
CA ASP A 146 -13.88 2.07 -3.59
C ASP A 146 -14.62 1.52 -4.84
N LYS A 147 -15.69 2.21 -5.25
CA LYS A 147 -16.45 1.95 -6.49
C LYS A 147 -15.58 1.90 -7.75
N GLY A 148 -14.44 2.60 -7.76
CA GLY A 148 -13.45 2.56 -8.84
C GLY A 148 -12.84 1.16 -9.07
N TYR A 149 -12.85 0.29 -8.05
CA TYR A 149 -12.27 -1.05 -8.10
C TYR A 149 -13.27 -2.16 -8.47
N GLN A 150 -14.47 -1.80 -8.95
CA GLN A 150 -15.39 -2.80 -9.50
C GLN A 150 -14.76 -3.55 -10.68
N GLY A 151 -14.65 -4.87 -10.51
CA GLY A 151 -13.88 -5.78 -11.38
C GLY A 151 -12.90 -6.63 -10.56
N ILE A 152 -12.37 -6.08 -9.46
CA ILE A 152 -11.37 -6.75 -8.63
C ILE A 152 -11.93 -7.96 -7.87
N GLN A 153 -13.26 -8.07 -7.73
CA GLN A 153 -13.92 -9.24 -7.13
C GLN A 153 -13.63 -10.56 -7.86
N ARG A 154 -13.08 -10.50 -9.08
CA ARG A 154 -12.61 -11.67 -9.84
C ARG A 154 -11.28 -12.23 -9.33
N VAL A 155 -10.53 -11.43 -8.58
CA VAL A 155 -9.16 -11.70 -8.16
C VAL A 155 -9.03 -11.76 -6.65
N VAL A 156 -9.75 -10.90 -5.93
CA VAL A 156 -9.75 -10.85 -4.46
C VAL A 156 -11.16 -10.78 -3.91
N ARG A 157 -11.34 -11.32 -2.72
CA ARG A 157 -12.58 -11.16 -1.98
C ARG A 157 -12.72 -9.71 -1.54
N VAL A 158 -13.81 -9.05 -1.92
CA VAL A 158 -13.94 -7.61 -1.72
C VAL A 158 -15.38 -7.20 -1.38
N VAL A 159 -15.51 -6.28 -0.43
CA VAL A 159 -16.70 -5.51 -0.10
C VAL A 159 -16.63 -4.20 -0.88
N LEU A 160 -17.47 -4.10 -1.91
CA LEU A 160 -17.53 -2.95 -2.82
C LEU A 160 -18.89 -2.27 -2.73
N PRO A 161 -18.94 -0.93 -2.80
CA PRO A 161 -20.20 -0.26 -2.97
C PRO A 161 -20.81 -0.61 -4.34
N LYS A 162 -22.14 -0.76 -4.39
CA LYS A 162 -22.89 -0.95 -5.62
C LYS A 162 -22.92 0.32 -6.47
N LYS A 163 -22.75 0.15 -7.78
CA LYS A 163 -22.94 1.23 -8.76
C LYS A 163 -24.41 1.33 -9.14
N LYS A 164 -24.84 2.56 -9.48
CA LYS A 164 -26.16 2.76 -10.08
C LYS A 164 -26.23 1.96 -11.40
N PRO A 165 -27.28 1.17 -11.61
CA PRO A 165 -27.51 0.52 -12.90
C PRO A 165 -27.77 1.58 -13.98
N ALA A 166 -27.46 1.27 -15.24
CA ALA A 166 -27.67 2.19 -16.36
C ALA A 166 -29.16 2.56 -16.45
N GLY A 167 -29.49 3.85 -16.31
CA GLY A 167 -30.86 4.35 -16.34
C GLY A 167 -31.72 4.03 -15.10
N GLY A 168 -31.15 3.46 -14.04
CA GLY A 168 -31.88 3.07 -12.84
C GLY A 168 -31.39 3.76 -11.56
N ILE A 169 -32.14 3.53 -10.48
CA ILE A 169 -31.81 3.99 -9.13
C ILE A 169 -31.33 2.83 -8.27
N LEU A 170 -30.48 3.15 -7.29
CA LEU A 170 -30.16 2.18 -6.23
C LEU A 170 -31.39 1.99 -5.33
N THR A 171 -31.58 0.77 -4.85
CA THR A 171 -32.59 0.52 -3.82
C THR A 171 -32.19 1.21 -2.51
N LEU A 172 -33.15 1.45 -1.61
CA LEU A 172 -32.87 2.00 -0.27
C LEU A 172 -31.91 1.12 0.54
N GLU A 173 -31.90 -0.18 0.28
CA GLU A 173 -30.96 -1.11 0.92
C GLU A 173 -29.55 -0.96 0.34
N ASP A 174 -29.42 -0.81 -0.97
CA ASP A 174 -28.12 -0.59 -1.61
C ASP A 174 -27.49 0.74 -1.21
N VAL A 175 -28.31 1.79 -1.03
CA VAL A 175 -27.85 3.08 -0.51
C VAL A 175 -27.30 2.90 0.91
N ARG A 176 -28.08 2.28 1.81
CA ARG A 176 -27.64 2.03 3.19
C ARG A 176 -26.38 1.17 3.25
N SER A 177 -26.27 0.14 2.40
CA SER A 177 -25.06 -0.68 2.31
C SER A 177 -23.85 0.13 1.84
N ASN A 178 -24.03 0.96 0.81
CA ASN A 178 -22.98 1.86 0.33
C ASN A 178 -22.52 2.86 1.39
N ASP A 179 -23.44 3.40 2.18
CA ASP A 179 -23.14 4.37 3.24
C ASP A 179 -22.32 3.71 4.36
N ARG A 180 -22.65 2.47 4.74
CA ARG A 180 -21.84 1.68 5.69
C ARG A 180 -20.43 1.43 5.18
N ILE A 181 -20.29 1.08 3.90
CA ILE A 181 -18.98 0.85 3.27
C ILE A 181 -18.16 2.15 3.24
N ALA A 182 -18.79 3.28 2.89
CA ALA A 182 -18.13 4.57 2.89
C ALA A 182 -17.69 5.00 4.31
N SER A 183 -18.52 4.75 5.32
CA SER A 183 -18.23 5.06 6.73
C SER A 183 -17.04 4.27 7.27
N ASP A 184 -16.90 3.00 6.93
CA ASP A 184 -15.74 2.21 7.38
C ASP A 184 -14.48 2.57 6.57
N ARG A 185 -14.65 2.96 5.30
CA ARG A 185 -13.53 3.34 4.42
C ARG A 185 -12.91 4.70 4.77
N VAL A 186 -13.72 5.69 5.17
CA VAL A 186 -13.22 7.04 5.48
C VAL A 186 -12.21 7.04 6.64
N ILE A 187 -12.33 6.10 7.57
CA ILE A 187 -11.36 5.88 8.65
C ILE A 187 -9.97 5.63 8.05
N VAL A 188 -9.90 4.83 6.99
CA VAL A 188 -8.64 4.48 6.35
C VAL A 188 -8.09 5.62 5.50
N GLU A 189 -8.96 6.33 4.77
CA GLU A 189 -8.56 7.52 4.00
C GLU A 189 -7.93 8.58 4.91
N ASN A 190 -8.49 8.82 6.09
CA ASN A 190 -7.93 9.77 7.06
C ASN A 190 -6.58 9.36 7.65
N VAL A 191 -6.29 8.05 7.73
CA VAL A 191 -4.99 7.54 8.21
C VAL A 191 -3.90 7.70 7.16
N PHE A 192 -4.22 7.58 5.87
CA PHE A 192 -3.24 7.69 4.78
C PHE A 192 -3.16 9.08 4.14
N ALA A 193 -4.14 9.96 4.39
CA ALA A 193 -4.14 11.35 3.93
C ALA A 193 -3.57 12.34 4.96
N GLY A 194 -3.20 11.85 6.15
CA GLY A 194 -2.55 12.61 7.23
C GLY A 194 -1.04 12.70 7.10
#